data_AF-A0A412WGL8-F1
#
_entry.id   AF-A0A412WGL8-F1
#
_cell.length_a   1.000
_cell.length_b   1.000
_cell.length_c   1.000
_cell.angle_alpha   90.00
_cell.angle_beta   90.00
_cell.angle_gamma   90.00
#
_symmetry.space_group_name_H-M   'P 1'
#
loop_
_entity.id
_entity.type
_entity.pdbx_description
1 polymer ?
#
loop_
_entity_poly.entity_id
_entity_poly.type
_entity_poly.pdbx_seq_one_letter_code
_entity_poly.pdbx_strand_id
1 'polypeptide(L)'
;EKTLNKKLSKYIAELNSDIYKEDLSETGGNYRKLYFSYDNVFQGVGLKEHLEVEIKSCDLPDKKLMFYPADKRVIKPIVTAFLESIGQEELISTYGLESFETQCINPRKTICDKVSRLVKLSYNEDAAALLAKHIRDVYDLSALYHNQEYNDYLHSEDFLDAMYRVTIEDGLNKNSRSHLSLADAPIFKDAEAVMALPEVATAYTTDLKKLTFDKSKMPPIGKAVEALKNLHEILVRFEAYRTKKQNEEQP
;
A
#
# COMPACT_ATOMS: atom_id res chain seq x y z
N GLU A 1 19.86 7.76 -12.05
CA GLU A 1 18.58 7.03 -11.88
C GLU A 1 17.81 6.80 -13.16
N LYS A 2 17.54 7.83 -13.98
CA LYS A 2 16.93 7.68 -15.33
C LYS A 2 17.57 6.57 -16.17
N THR A 3 18.90 6.51 -16.17
CA THR A 3 19.67 5.46 -16.86
C THR A 3 19.48 4.07 -16.27
N LEU A 4 19.29 3.96 -14.95
CA LEU A 4 19.04 2.68 -14.28
C LEU A 4 17.63 2.18 -14.59
N ASN A 5 16.60 3.00 -14.42
CA ASN A 5 15.22 2.60 -14.74
C ASN A 5 15.10 2.21 -16.21
N LYS A 6 15.77 2.95 -17.12
CA LYS A 6 15.83 2.60 -18.55
C LYS A 6 16.47 1.24 -18.80
N LYS A 7 17.62 0.96 -18.16
CA LYS A 7 18.32 -0.32 -18.31
C LYS A 7 17.48 -1.47 -17.76
N LEU A 8 16.92 -1.32 -16.56
CA LEU A 8 16.05 -2.33 -15.93
C LEU A 8 14.80 -2.59 -16.76
N SER A 9 14.11 -1.54 -17.21
CA SER A 9 12.90 -1.72 -18.00
C SER A 9 13.19 -2.44 -19.31
N LYS A 10 14.30 -2.09 -19.96
CA LYS A 10 14.71 -2.75 -21.21
C LYS A 10 15.04 -4.22 -20.96
N TYR A 11 15.80 -4.51 -19.91
CA TYR A 11 16.16 -5.89 -19.54
C TYR A 11 14.92 -6.76 -19.27
N ILE A 12 13.96 -6.26 -18.47
CA ILE A 12 12.73 -7.02 -18.15
C ILE A 12 11.88 -7.23 -19.41
N ALA A 13 11.74 -6.21 -20.26
CA ALA A 13 10.97 -6.32 -21.50
C ALA A 13 11.62 -7.30 -22.49
N GLU A 14 12.95 -7.28 -22.64
CA GLU A 14 13.68 -8.20 -23.53
C GLU A 14 13.58 -9.66 -23.05
N LEU A 15 13.69 -9.89 -21.73
CA LEU A 15 13.60 -11.22 -21.14
C LEU A 15 12.21 -11.86 -21.31
N ASN A 16 11.16 -11.04 -21.43
CA ASN A 16 9.76 -11.47 -21.52
C ASN A 16 9.09 -10.93 -22.79
N SER A 17 9.85 -10.88 -23.90
CA SER A 17 9.44 -10.22 -25.14
C SER A 17 8.23 -10.87 -25.82
N ASP A 18 7.98 -12.14 -25.56
CA ASP A 18 6.84 -12.92 -26.03
C ASP A 18 5.50 -12.46 -25.42
N ILE A 19 5.54 -12.01 -24.17
CA ILE A 19 4.35 -11.56 -23.42
C ILE A 19 4.29 -10.04 -23.23
N TYR A 20 5.35 -9.30 -23.52
CA TYR A 20 5.44 -7.84 -23.36
C TYR A 20 4.49 -7.10 -24.32
N LYS A 21 3.85 -6.02 -23.81
CA LYS A 21 2.94 -5.14 -24.56
C LYS A 21 3.46 -3.72 -24.57
N GLU A 22 4.14 -3.34 -25.66
CA GLU A 22 4.75 -2.02 -25.80
C GLU A 22 3.69 -0.91 -25.90
N ASP A 23 2.60 -1.15 -26.59
CA ASP A 23 1.49 -0.22 -26.82
C ASP A 23 0.77 0.19 -25.53
N LEU A 24 0.79 -0.69 -24.52
CA LEU A 24 0.22 -0.42 -23.20
C LEU A 24 1.25 0.19 -22.23
N SER A 25 2.55 0.08 -22.52
CA SER A 25 3.63 0.40 -21.59
C SER A 25 4.06 1.86 -21.62
N GLU A 26 4.32 2.43 -20.44
CA GLU A 26 4.81 3.81 -20.26
C GLU A 26 6.29 3.79 -19.87
N THR A 27 7.19 4.13 -20.78
CA THR A 27 8.65 3.98 -20.57
C THR A 27 9.41 5.31 -20.45
N GLY A 28 8.72 6.41 -20.10
CA GLY A 28 9.28 7.76 -20.01
C GLY A 28 9.66 8.22 -18.59
N GLY A 29 10.85 8.78 -18.42
CA GLY A 29 11.24 9.47 -17.16
C GLY A 29 11.69 8.55 -16.02
N ASN A 30 11.38 8.97 -14.78
CA ASN A 30 11.76 8.32 -13.51
C ASN A 30 10.74 7.28 -13.02
N TYR A 31 9.58 7.23 -13.67
CA TYR A 31 8.55 6.22 -13.47
C TYR A 31 8.41 5.45 -14.77
N ARG A 32 8.32 4.12 -14.68
CA ARG A 32 8.08 3.25 -15.82
C ARG A 32 7.03 2.24 -15.46
N LYS A 33 6.15 1.96 -16.40
CA LYS A 33 5.04 1.02 -16.25
C LYS A 33 5.09 0.06 -17.42
N LEU A 34 5.39 -1.21 -17.14
CA LEU A 34 5.50 -2.26 -18.15
C LEU A 34 4.31 -3.20 -18.03
N TYR A 35 3.71 -3.55 -19.16
CA TYR A 35 2.60 -4.49 -19.22
C TYR A 35 3.01 -5.79 -19.92
N PHE A 36 2.59 -6.90 -19.34
CA PHE A 36 2.78 -8.24 -19.87
C PHE A 36 1.44 -8.97 -19.89
N SER A 37 1.12 -9.66 -20.98
CA SER A 37 -0.14 -10.39 -21.14
C SER A 37 0.13 -11.87 -21.24
N TYR A 38 -0.66 -12.64 -20.52
CA TYR A 38 -0.67 -14.09 -20.57
C TYR A 38 -2.08 -14.56 -20.95
N ASP A 39 -2.19 -15.79 -21.45
CA ASP A 39 -3.48 -16.35 -21.82
C ASP A 39 -4.34 -16.55 -20.57
N ASN A 40 -5.45 -15.81 -20.50
CA ASN A 40 -6.37 -15.89 -19.39
C ASN A 40 -7.34 -17.06 -19.60
N VAL A 41 -7.07 -18.17 -18.90
CA VAL A 41 -7.96 -19.34 -18.86
C VAL A 41 -9.12 -19.21 -17.87
N PHE A 42 -9.14 -18.14 -17.06
CA PHE A 42 -10.16 -17.88 -16.04
C PHE A 42 -10.64 -16.44 -16.09
N GLN A 43 -11.96 -16.24 -16.05
CA GLN A 43 -12.58 -14.91 -15.96
C GLN A 43 -13.15 -14.73 -14.54
N GLY A 44 -12.63 -13.75 -13.81
CA GLY A 44 -13.04 -13.48 -12.43
C GLY A 44 -12.91 -12.01 -12.07
N VAL A 45 -13.77 -11.53 -11.17
CA VAL A 45 -13.74 -10.15 -10.68
C VAL A 45 -12.42 -9.90 -9.93
N GLY A 46 -11.67 -8.88 -10.35
CA GLY A 46 -10.42 -8.48 -9.69
C GLY A 46 -9.14 -9.06 -10.29
N LEU A 47 -9.24 -9.97 -11.27
CA LEU A 47 -8.08 -10.38 -12.07
C LEU A 47 -7.76 -9.29 -13.09
N LYS A 48 -6.52 -8.79 -13.06
CA LYS A 48 -6.02 -7.89 -14.10
C LYS A 48 -5.67 -8.72 -15.33
N GLU A 49 -6.13 -8.28 -16.50
CA GLU A 49 -5.82 -8.90 -17.80
C GLU A 49 -4.31 -8.89 -18.11
N HIS A 50 -3.58 -7.95 -17.50
CA HIS A 50 -2.16 -7.76 -17.69
C HIS A 50 -1.42 -7.78 -16.35
N LEU A 51 -0.26 -8.42 -16.33
CA LEU A 51 0.73 -8.21 -15.31
C LEU A 51 1.37 -6.84 -15.51
N GLU A 52 1.37 -6.05 -14.44
CA GLU A 52 1.87 -4.68 -14.43
C GLU A 52 3.11 -4.61 -13.56
N VAL A 53 4.24 -4.18 -14.14
CA VAL A 53 5.50 -3.97 -13.42
C VAL A 53 5.82 -2.50 -13.41
N GLU A 54 5.75 -1.90 -12.22
CA GLU A 54 6.09 -0.50 -12.00
C GLU A 54 7.53 -0.38 -11.49
N ILE A 55 8.33 0.45 -12.17
CA ILE A 55 9.71 0.76 -11.79
C ILE A 55 9.77 2.25 -11.49
N LYS A 56 10.05 2.59 -10.23
CA LYS A 56 10.13 3.97 -9.77
C LYS A 56 11.46 4.21 -9.07
N SER A 57 12.14 5.30 -9.43
CA SER A 57 13.25 5.81 -8.65
C SER A 57 12.78 6.93 -7.73
N CYS A 58 13.37 7.01 -6.54
CA CYS A 58 13.19 8.15 -5.67
C CYS A 58 14.02 9.33 -6.19
N ASP A 59 13.35 10.48 -6.34
CA ASP A 59 13.95 11.71 -6.85
C ASP A 59 14.34 12.69 -5.70
N LEU A 60 14.32 12.22 -4.44
CA LEU A 60 14.75 13.03 -3.30
C LEU A 60 16.25 13.35 -3.39
N PRO A 61 16.66 14.63 -3.19
CA PRO A 61 18.06 15.01 -3.17
C PRO A 61 18.87 14.30 -2.08
N ASP A 62 18.31 14.17 -0.87
CA ASP A 62 18.91 13.40 0.22
C ASP A 62 18.06 12.16 0.55
N LYS A 63 18.49 11.02 0.04
CA LYS A 63 17.82 9.73 0.24
C LYS A 63 17.89 9.22 1.67
N LYS A 64 18.81 9.73 2.50
CA LYS A 64 18.90 9.31 3.91
C LYS A 64 17.66 9.74 4.70
N LEU A 65 16.97 10.78 4.23
CA LEU A 65 15.73 11.25 4.83
C LEU A 65 14.54 10.32 4.54
N MET A 66 14.60 9.51 3.47
CA MET A 66 13.51 8.65 3.03
C MET A 66 13.25 7.51 4.00
N PHE A 67 12.03 7.42 4.52
CA PHE A 67 11.60 6.28 5.32
C PHE A 67 11.20 5.13 4.39
N TYR A 68 12.10 4.17 4.20
CA TYR A 68 11.88 3.04 3.29
C TYR A 68 12.45 1.72 3.85
N PRO A 69 11.99 1.28 5.04
CA PRO A 69 12.41 0.00 5.60
C PRO A 69 12.05 -1.15 4.65
N ALA A 70 12.99 -2.07 4.46
CA ALA A 70 12.79 -3.25 3.63
C ALA A 70 13.26 -4.49 4.39
N ASP A 71 12.49 -5.56 4.29
CA ASP A 71 12.83 -6.87 4.86
C ASP A 71 13.11 -7.86 3.75
N LYS A 72 14.00 -8.82 4.00
CA LYS A 72 14.06 -10.04 3.19
C LYS A 72 12.85 -10.90 3.52
N ARG A 73 12.10 -11.31 2.49
CA ARG A 73 10.95 -12.20 2.61
C ARG A 73 11.08 -13.32 1.60
N VAL A 74 10.69 -14.51 2.05
CA VAL A 74 10.52 -15.67 1.16
C VAL A 74 9.12 -15.61 0.58
N ILE A 75 9.03 -15.51 -0.74
CA ILE A 75 7.76 -15.55 -1.48
C ILE A 75 7.53 -16.99 -1.91
N LYS A 76 6.41 -17.56 -1.46
CA LYS A 76 5.91 -18.86 -1.94
C LYS A 76 4.76 -18.60 -2.92
N PRO A 77 4.90 -18.98 -4.21
CA PRO A 77 3.80 -18.88 -5.16
C PRO A 77 2.58 -19.69 -4.68
N ILE A 78 1.36 -19.20 -4.94
CA ILE A 78 0.12 -19.91 -4.57
C ILE A 78 0.06 -21.28 -5.25
N VAL A 79 0.50 -21.36 -6.51
CA VAL A 79 0.58 -22.63 -7.25
C VAL A 79 1.50 -23.63 -6.56
N THR A 80 2.61 -23.17 -5.99
CA THR A 80 3.56 -24.01 -5.23
C THR A 80 2.89 -24.59 -3.99
N ALA A 81 2.23 -23.75 -3.19
CA ALA A 81 1.49 -24.21 -2.01
C ALA A 81 0.37 -25.21 -2.37
N PHE A 82 -0.29 -25.00 -3.51
CA PHE A 82 -1.29 -25.94 -4.02
C PHE A 82 -0.67 -27.28 -4.43
N LEU A 83 0.41 -27.28 -5.22
CA LEU A 83 1.10 -28.49 -5.66
C LEU A 83 1.62 -29.32 -4.48
N GLU A 84 2.21 -28.66 -3.47
CA GLU A 84 2.59 -29.29 -2.20
C GLU A 84 1.37 -29.96 -1.53
N SER A 85 0.22 -29.28 -1.48
CA SER A 85 -0.99 -29.80 -0.80
C SER A 85 -1.59 -31.05 -1.45
N ILE A 86 -1.31 -31.29 -2.73
CA ILE A 86 -1.76 -32.47 -3.47
C ILE A 86 -0.64 -33.49 -3.74
N GLY A 87 0.55 -33.28 -3.15
CA GLY A 87 1.70 -34.19 -3.27
C GLY A 87 2.38 -34.18 -4.64
N GLN A 88 2.23 -33.11 -5.43
CA GLN A 88 2.80 -32.97 -6.78
C GLN A 88 4.10 -32.16 -6.78
N GLU A 89 5.02 -32.50 -5.87
CA GLU A 89 6.26 -31.74 -5.65
C GLU A 89 7.22 -31.77 -6.85
N GLU A 90 7.20 -32.86 -7.65
CA GLU A 90 8.02 -32.99 -8.86
C GLU A 90 7.74 -31.86 -9.87
N LEU A 91 6.48 -31.42 -9.96
CA LEU A 91 6.08 -30.32 -10.84
C LEU A 91 6.67 -28.98 -10.39
N ILE A 92 6.95 -28.80 -9.10
CA ILE A 92 7.55 -27.57 -8.58
C ILE A 92 8.93 -27.38 -9.20
N SER A 93 9.77 -28.42 -9.15
CA SER A 93 11.12 -28.37 -9.72
C SER A 93 11.11 -28.34 -11.25
N THR A 94 10.21 -29.10 -11.87
CA THR A 94 10.07 -29.15 -13.33
C THR A 94 9.79 -27.78 -13.95
N TYR A 95 9.01 -26.95 -13.25
CA TYR A 95 8.59 -25.62 -13.73
C TYR A 95 9.28 -24.44 -13.03
N GLY A 96 10.26 -24.67 -12.15
CA GLY A 96 10.97 -23.60 -11.45
C GLY A 96 10.08 -22.79 -10.51
N LEU A 97 9.12 -23.45 -9.85
CA LEU A 97 8.11 -22.83 -8.98
C LEU A 97 8.54 -22.79 -7.51
N GLU A 98 9.83 -22.96 -7.22
CA GLU A 98 10.35 -22.91 -5.86
C GLU A 98 10.08 -21.56 -5.19
N SER A 99 10.05 -21.58 -3.86
CA SER A 99 10.03 -20.33 -3.10
C SER A 99 11.35 -19.59 -3.31
N PHE A 100 11.28 -18.27 -3.43
CA PHE A 100 12.46 -17.42 -3.63
C PHE A 100 12.51 -16.30 -2.60
N GLU A 101 13.71 -15.87 -2.25
CA GLU A 101 13.92 -14.73 -1.36
C GLU A 101 13.98 -13.43 -2.18
N THR A 102 13.30 -12.39 -1.71
CA THR A 102 13.42 -11.05 -2.28
C THR A 102 13.31 -9.98 -1.19
N GLN A 103 13.75 -8.76 -1.50
CA GLN A 103 13.52 -7.61 -0.63
C GLN A 103 12.11 -7.08 -0.85
N CYS A 104 11.33 -7.01 0.22
CA CYS A 104 9.98 -6.45 0.22
C CYS A 104 9.96 -5.18 1.07
N ILE A 105 9.13 -4.22 0.64
CA ILE A 105 8.82 -3.05 1.47
C ILE A 105 8.19 -3.53 2.78
N ASN A 106 8.70 -3.03 3.90
CA ASN A 106 8.18 -3.41 5.20
C ASN A 106 6.79 -2.76 5.42
N PRO A 107 5.79 -3.47 5.96
CA PRO A 107 4.47 -2.92 6.21
C PRO A 107 4.45 -1.66 7.07
N ARG A 108 5.49 -1.39 7.88
CA ARG A 108 5.69 -0.11 8.59
C ARG A 108 5.62 1.10 7.65
N LYS A 109 6.24 1.04 6.46
CA LYS A 109 6.13 2.08 5.42
C LYS A 109 4.72 2.12 4.82
N THR A 110 4.15 0.94 4.55
CA THR A 110 2.79 0.83 4.01
C THR A 110 1.73 1.47 4.92
N ILE A 111 1.86 1.32 6.25
CA ILE A 111 1.01 2.01 7.23
C ILE A 111 1.09 3.51 7.02
N CYS A 112 2.31 4.06 6.98
CA CYS A 112 2.52 5.50 6.85
C CYS A 112 1.93 6.06 5.55
N ASP A 113 2.18 5.38 4.43
CA ASP A 113 1.67 5.78 3.11
C ASP A 113 0.15 5.74 3.03
N LYS A 114 -0.48 4.72 3.64
CA LYS A 114 -1.94 4.60 3.68
C LYS A 114 -2.57 5.65 4.59
N VAL A 115 -2.00 5.91 5.77
CA VAL A 115 -2.44 6.99 6.64
C VAL A 115 -2.39 8.32 5.90
N SER A 116 -1.23 8.67 5.32
CA SER A 116 -1.07 9.93 4.59
C SER A 116 -2.04 10.05 3.40
N ARG A 117 -2.23 8.97 2.64
CA ARG A 117 -3.20 8.96 1.53
C ARG A 117 -4.62 9.17 2.03
N LEU A 118 -5.06 8.45 3.08
CA LEU A 118 -6.40 8.61 3.62
C LEU A 118 -6.63 10.01 4.18
N VAL A 119 -5.65 10.61 4.85
CA VAL A 119 -5.68 12.03 5.25
C VAL A 119 -5.93 12.92 4.03
N LYS A 120 -5.13 12.76 2.98
CA LYS A 120 -5.27 13.56 1.76
C LYS A 120 -6.65 13.41 1.10
N LEU A 121 -7.17 12.19 1.02
CA LEU A 121 -8.48 11.92 0.40
C LEU A 121 -9.62 12.46 1.26
N SER A 122 -9.51 12.32 2.58
CA SER A 122 -10.55 12.73 3.52
C SER A 122 -10.70 14.25 3.66
N TYR A 123 -9.68 15.03 3.31
CA TYR A 123 -9.75 16.49 3.26
C TYR A 123 -10.28 17.05 1.93
N ASN A 124 -10.67 16.19 0.99
CA ASN A 124 -11.23 16.62 -0.28
C ASN A 124 -12.74 16.88 -0.15
N GLU A 125 -13.29 17.74 -1.00
CA GLU A 125 -14.74 17.98 -1.07
C GLU A 125 -15.50 16.70 -1.47
N ASP A 126 -14.92 15.90 -2.37
CA ASP A 126 -15.47 14.61 -2.81
C ASP A 126 -14.90 13.43 -2.00
N ALA A 127 -14.74 13.61 -0.69
CA ALA A 127 -14.12 12.61 0.19
C ALA A 127 -14.81 11.25 0.13
N ALA A 128 -16.15 11.21 0.07
CA ALA A 128 -16.91 9.96 0.09
C ALA A 128 -16.58 9.06 -1.11
N ALA A 129 -16.63 9.59 -2.34
CA ALA A 129 -16.31 8.83 -3.54
C ALA A 129 -14.82 8.46 -3.60
N LEU A 130 -13.93 9.36 -3.19
CA LEU A 130 -12.49 9.11 -3.17
C LEU A 130 -12.10 8.01 -2.17
N LEU A 131 -12.68 8.03 -0.96
CA LEU A 131 -12.47 7.00 0.06
C LEU A 131 -13.07 5.66 -0.39
N ALA A 132 -14.27 5.66 -0.97
CA ALA A 132 -14.89 4.44 -1.53
C ALA A 132 -13.98 3.79 -2.59
N LYS A 133 -13.39 4.58 -3.49
CA LYS A 133 -12.42 4.09 -4.49
C LYS A 133 -11.15 3.50 -3.88
N HIS A 134 -10.78 3.95 -2.67
CA HIS A 134 -9.59 3.52 -1.93
C HIS A 134 -9.94 2.69 -0.69
N ILE A 135 -11.10 2.05 -0.66
CA ILE A 135 -11.58 1.34 0.54
C ILE A 135 -10.65 0.21 1.01
N ARG A 136 -9.83 -0.33 0.09
CA ARG A 136 -8.76 -1.28 0.41
C ARG A 136 -7.71 -0.71 1.36
N ASP A 137 -7.45 0.60 1.32
CA ASP A 137 -6.51 1.22 2.25
C ASP A 137 -7.03 1.20 3.69
N VAL A 138 -8.35 1.38 3.88
CA VAL A 138 -9.00 1.23 5.19
C VAL A 138 -8.94 -0.23 5.68
N TYR A 139 -9.24 -1.18 4.80
CA TYR A 139 -9.15 -2.60 5.13
C TYR A 139 -7.73 -3.03 5.51
N ASP A 140 -6.72 -2.62 4.72
CA ASP A 140 -5.33 -2.99 4.98
C ASP A 140 -4.82 -2.36 6.29
N LEU A 141 -5.16 -1.10 6.58
CA LEU A 141 -4.84 -0.49 7.87
C LEU A 141 -5.53 -1.19 9.03
N SER A 142 -6.81 -1.56 8.87
CA SER A 142 -7.52 -2.35 9.88
C SER A 142 -6.84 -3.70 10.09
N ALA A 143 -6.43 -4.40 9.04
CA ALA A 143 -5.76 -5.70 9.16
C ALA A 143 -4.40 -5.57 9.86
N LEU A 144 -3.63 -4.53 9.53
CA LEU A 144 -2.35 -4.24 10.17
C LEU A 144 -2.53 -3.82 11.64
N TYR A 145 -3.53 -3.00 11.95
CA TYR A 145 -3.82 -2.58 13.32
C TYR A 145 -4.12 -3.76 14.25
N HIS A 146 -4.85 -4.78 13.76
CA HIS A 146 -5.19 -5.97 14.55
C HIS A 146 -4.09 -7.03 14.57
N ASN A 147 -2.96 -6.80 13.88
CA ASN A 147 -1.79 -7.65 14.01
C ASN A 147 -0.90 -7.12 15.15
N GLN A 148 -0.56 -7.98 16.11
CA GLN A 148 0.16 -7.57 17.32
C GLN A 148 1.48 -6.85 17.03
N GLU A 149 2.30 -7.37 16.09
CA GLU A 149 3.60 -6.77 15.75
C GLU A 149 3.45 -5.32 15.28
N TYR A 150 2.44 -5.07 14.43
CA TYR A 150 2.20 -3.73 13.88
C TYR A 150 1.42 -2.84 14.84
N ASN A 151 0.59 -3.42 15.71
CA ASN A 151 -0.04 -2.69 16.80
C ASN A 151 1.01 -2.15 17.79
N ASP A 152 1.98 -2.97 18.18
CA ASP A 152 3.10 -2.56 19.03
C ASP A 152 3.92 -1.45 18.37
N TYR A 153 4.19 -1.59 17.07
CA TYR A 153 4.85 -0.54 16.28
C TYR A 153 4.06 0.76 16.26
N LEU A 154 2.75 0.73 15.99
CA LEU A 154 1.89 1.93 16.00
C LEU A 154 1.94 2.68 17.34
N HIS A 155 2.11 1.96 18.45
CA HIS A 155 2.23 2.54 19.79
C HIS A 155 3.66 2.94 20.18
N SER A 156 4.66 2.73 19.31
CA SER A 156 6.06 3.08 19.55
C SER A 156 6.45 4.50 19.11
N GLU A 157 7.58 5.00 19.61
CA GLU A 157 8.21 6.24 19.09
C GLU A 157 8.73 6.07 17.65
N ASP A 158 9.14 4.86 17.25
CA ASP A 158 9.59 4.57 15.88
C ASP A 158 8.51 4.88 14.84
N PHE A 159 7.24 4.67 15.18
CA PHE A 159 6.13 5.08 14.32
C PHE A 159 6.01 6.60 14.22
N LEU A 160 6.20 7.34 15.32
CA LEU A 160 6.11 8.80 15.31
C LEU A 160 7.21 9.42 14.45
N ASP A 161 8.45 8.94 14.58
CA ASP A 161 9.56 9.37 13.74
C ASP A 161 9.34 9.02 12.26
N ALA A 162 8.91 7.78 11.98
CA ALA A 162 8.59 7.33 10.64
C ALA A 162 7.51 8.19 9.98
N MET A 163 6.40 8.44 10.68
CA MET A 163 5.34 9.31 10.20
C MET A 163 5.82 10.73 9.96
N TYR A 164 6.67 11.28 10.84
CA TYR A 164 7.22 12.63 10.65
C TYR A 164 7.99 12.70 9.34
N ARG A 165 8.91 11.75 9.11
CA ARG A 165 9.69 11.67 7.88
C ARG A 165 8.81 11.53 6.63
N VAL A 166 7.76 10.70 6.70
CA VAL A 166 6.79 10.55 5.60
C VAL A 166 6.01 11.84 5.36
N THR A 167 5.61 12.58 6.40
CA THR A 167 4.92 13.87 6.21
C THR A 167 5.79 14.93 5.54
N ILE A 168 7.09 14.94 5.84
CA ILE A 168 8.08 15.79 5.17
C ILE A 168 8.23 15.37 3.70
N GLU A 169 8.40 14.07 3.44
CA GLU A 169 8.50 13.52 2.08
C GLU A 169 7.26 13.89 1.23
N ASP A 170 6.07 13.62 1.76
CA ASP A 170 4.82 13.96 1.06
C ASP A 170 4.64 15.46 0.89
N GLY A 171 5.11 16.28 1.84
CA GLY A 171 5.06 17.74 1.78
C GLY A 171 5.79 18.35 0.58
N LEU A 172 6.72 17.60 -0.03
CA LEU A 172 7.41 18.02 -1.26
C LEU A 172 6.49 17.99 -2.49
N ASN A 173 5.36 17.28 -2.41
CA ASN A 173 4.35 17.25 -3.46
C ASN A 173 3.37 18.43 -3.31
N LYS A 174 3.19 19.21 -4.38
CA LYS A 174 2.27 20.37 -4.41
C LYS A 174 0.82 20.01 -4.06
N ASN A 175 0.39 18.79 -4.32
CA ASN A 175 -0.97 18.31 -4.03
C ASN A 175 -1.05 17.58 -2.67
N SER A 176 -0.06 17.74 -1.80
CA SER A 176 -0.06 17.14 -0.47
C SER A 176 -0.99 17.86 0.50
N ARG A 177 -1.52 17.11 1.45
CA ARG A 177 -2.25 17.60 2.61
C ARG A 177 -1.51 17.31 3.92
N SER A 178 -0.23 16.92 3.85
CA SER A 178 0.57 16.53 5.03
C SER A 178 0.86 17.67 6.01
N HIS A 179 0.67 18.92 5.59
CA HIS A 179 0.75 20.10 6.46
C HIS A 179 -0.49 20.28 7.35
N LEU A 180 -1.62 19.64 7.02
CA LEU A 180 -2.80 19.63 7.87
C LEU A 180 -2.59 18.68 9.05
N SER A 181 -3.50 18.72 10.01
CA SER A 181 -3.54 17.76 11.12
C SER A 181 -3.92 16.38 10.58
N LEU A 182 -3.09 15.37 10.83
CA LEU A 182 -3.41 13.99 10.46
C LEU A 182 -4.51 13.46 11.38
N ALA A 183 -4.49 13.87 12.65
CA ALA A 183 -5.49 13.52 13.64
C ALA A 183 -6.88 14.09 13.30
N ASP A 184 -6.94 15.34 12.80
CA ASP A 184 -8.22 15.99 12.46
C ASP A 184 -8.77 15.59 11.08
N ALA A 185 -8.14 14.66 10.37
CA ALA A 185 -8.70 14.18 9.12
C ALA A 185 -10.02 13.43 9.40
N PRO A 186 -11.13 13.76 8.71
CA PRO A 186 -12.45 13.22 9.02
C PRO A 186 -12.52 11.68 9.09
N ILE A 187 -11.77 10.98 8.24
CA ILE A 187 -11.69 9.51 8.23
C ILE A 187 -11.20 8.91 9.57
N PHE A 188 -10.40 9.65 10.34
CA PHE A 188 -9.92 9.23 11.66
C PHE A 188 -10.75 9.86 12.78
N LYS A 189 -10.94 11.19 12.75
CA LYS A 189 -11.66 11.94 13.80
C LYS A 189 -13.14 11.55 13.91
N ASP A 190 -13.80 11.39 12.77
CA ASP A 190 -15.23 11.11 12.65
C ASP A 190 -15.46 9.76 11.97
N ALA A 191 -14.62 8.76 12.28
CA ALA A 191 -14.57 7.47 11.60
C ALA A 191 -15.93 6.78 11.48
N GLU A 192 -16.79 6.85 12.51
CA GLU A 192 -18.15 6.31 12.46
C GLU A 192 -19.01 6.99 11.39
N ALA A 193 -19.02 8.32 11.36
CA ALA A 193 -19.82 9.08 10.41
C ALA A 193 -19.31 8.87 8.97
N VAL A 194 -17.99 8.90 8.77
CA VAL A 194 -17.39 8.71 7.45
C VAL A 194 -17.60 7.29 6.92
N MET A 195 -17.43 6.26 7.75
CA MET A 195 -17.65 4.87 7.32
C MET A 195 -19.14 4.53 7.15
N ALA A 196 -20.04 5.32 7.71
CA ALA A 196 -21.49 5.20 7.51
C ALA A 196 -22.00 5.89 6.23
N LEU A 197 -21.16 6.68 5.53
CA LEU A 197 -21.53 7.27 4.26
C LEU A 197 -21.91 6.17 3.24
N PRO A 198 -23.01 6.32 2.48
CA PRO A 198 -23.52 5.25 1.63
C PRO A 198 -22.48 4.69 0.64
N GLU A 199 -21.67 5.52 -0.01
CA GLU A 199 -20.65 5.03 -0.95
C GLU A 199 -19.55 4.25 -0.23
N VAL A 200 -19.09 4.74 0.91
CA VAL A 200 -18.00 4.12 1.69
C VAL A 200 -18.45 2.79 2.29
N ALA A 201 -19.63 2.77 2.90
CA ALA A 201 -20.23 1.57 3.47
C ALA A 201 -20.47 0.48 2.40
N THR A 202 -20.99 0.87 1.24
CA THR A 202 -21.20 -0.04 0.10
C THR A 202 -19.88 -0.58 -0.42
N ALA A 203 -18.87 0.30 -0.57
CA ALA A 203 -17.54 -0.10 -1.03
C ALA A 203 -16.91 -1.14 -0.09
N TYR A 204 -17.07 -0.98 1.23
CA TYR A 204 -16.48 -1.91 2.21
C TYR A 204 -17.25 -3.23 2.30
N THR A 205 -18.57 -3.17 2.42
CA THR A 205 -19.40 -4.35 2.71
C THR A 205 -19.71 -5.20 1.48
N THR A 206 -19.75 -4.57 0.30
CA THR A 206 -20.17 -5.20 -0.95
C THR A 206 -19.02 -5.31 -1.93
N ASP A 207 -18.39 -4.20 -2.32
CA ASP A 207 -17.41 -4.22 -3.42
C ASP A 207 -16.09 -4.88 -3.02
N LEU A 208 -15.57 -4.54 -1.85
CA LEU A 208 -14.36 -5.16 -1.32
C LEU A 208 -14.54 -6.67 -1.10
N LYS A 209 -15.73 -7.10 -0.67
CA LYS A 209 -16.07 -8.53 -0.49
C LYS A 209 -16.07 -9.32 -1.81
N LYS A 210 -16.21 -8.66 -2.97
CA LYS A 210 -16.04 -9.30 -4.29
C LYS A 210 -14.58 -9.66 -4.57
N LEU A 211 -13.63 -8.99 -3.92
CA LEU A 211 -12.18 -9.16 -4.11
C LEU A 211 -11.55 -10.17 -3.16
N THR A 212 -12.26 -10.60 -2.12
CA THR A 212 -11.74 -11.58 -1.14
C THR A 212 -11.92 -13.00 -1.63
N PHE A 213 -10.86 -13.82 -1.54
CA PHE A 213 -10.91 -15.26 -1.84
C PHE A 213 -11.92 -16.00 -0.94
N ASP A 214 -11.88 -15.73 0.37
CA ASP A 214 -12.80 -16.31 1.34
C ASP A 214 -13.70 -15.22 1.92
N LYS A 215 -14.91 -15.12 1.38
CA LYS A 215 -15.91 -14.12 1.76
C LYS A 215 -16.37 -14.25 3.23
N SER A 216 -16.19 -15.42 3.85
CA SER A 216 -16.55 -15.65 5.25
C SER A 216 -15.54 -15.01 6.22
N LYS A 217 -14.31 -14.81 5.77
CA LYS A 217 -13.22 -14.18 6.54
C LYS A 217 -13.18 -12.67 6.45
N MET A 218 -14.04 -12.07 5.63
CA MET A 218 -14.12 -10.62 5.51
C MET A 218 -14.53 -10.01 6.87
N PRO A 219 -13.68 -9.18 7.50
CA PRO A 219 -14.01 -8.56 8.77
C PRO A 219 -15.24 -7.63 8.62
N PRO A 220 -16.11 -7.56 9.65
CA PRO A 220 -17.22 -6.62 9.64
C PRO A 220 -16.70 -5.18 9.66
N ILE A 221 -17.44 -4.26 9.05
CA ILE A 221 -17.08 -2.84 8.96
C ILE A 221 -16.79 -2.21 10.34
N GLY A 222 -17.45 -2.70 11.40
CA GLY A 222 -17.21 -2.26 12.78
C GLY A 222 -15.75 -2.42 13.24
N LYS A 223 -15.04 -3.47 12.80
CA LYS A 223 -13.61 -3.64 13.10
C LYS A 223 -12.76 -2.55 12.43
N ALA A 224 -13.11 -2.17 11.20
CA ALA A 224 -12.40 -1.08 10.53
C ALA A 224 -12.66 0.26 11.21
N VAL A 225 -13.91 0.52 11.64
CA VAL A 225 -14.26 1.71 12.40
C VAL A 225 -13.48 1.78 13.72
N GLU A 226 -13.42 0.67 14.46
CA GLU A 226 -12.62 0.56 15.69
C GLU A 226 -11.15 0.88 15.45
N ALA A 227 -10.53 0.26 14.43
CA ALA A 227 -9.14 0.53 14.08
C ALA A 227 -8.90 2.01 13.72
N LEU A 228 -9.80 2.65 12.95
CA LEU A 228 -9.68 4.06 12.59
C LEU A 228 -9.80 4.98 13.81
N LYS A 229 -10.70 4.67 14.75
CA LYS A 229 -10.83 5.40 16.03
C LYS A 229 -9.57 5.29 16.87
N ASN A 230 -9.01 4.11 17.01
CA ASN A 230 -7.78 3.94 17.80
C ASN A 230 -6.57 4.56 17.10
N LEU A 231 -6.52 4.54 15.76
CA LEU A 231 -5.54 5.29 14.99
C LEU A 231 -5.66 6.80 15.22
N HIS A 232 -6.86 7.35 15.41
CA HIS A 232 -7.03 8.77 15.77
C HIS A 232 -6.27 9.12 17.06
N GLU A 233 -6.36 8.30 18.11
CA GLU A 233 -5.62 8.52 19.37
C GLU A 233 -4.11 8.50 19.16
N ILE A 234 -3.61 7.54 18.38
CA ILE A 234 -2.20 7.45 17.99
C ILE A 234 -1.76 8.70 17.20
N LEU A 235 -2.62 9.20 16.30
CA LEU A 235 -2.35 10.40 15.51
C LEU A 235 -2.38 11.68 16.37
N VAL A 236 -3.21 11.76 17.40
CA VAL A 236 -3.16 12.87 18.37
C VAL A 236 -1.79 12.91 19.07
N ARG A 237 -1.24 11.75 19.44
CA ARG A 237 0.12 11.67 19.97
C ARG A 237 1.17 12.10 18.94
N PHE A 238 0.99 11.70 17.69
CA PHE A 238 1.84 12.16 16.58
C PHE A 238 1.82 13.67 16.41
N GLU A 239 0.67 14.33 16.55
CA GLU A 239 0.60 15.79 16.43
C GLU A 239 1.45 16.50 17.50
N ALA A 240 1.39 16.03 18.75
CA ALA A 240 2.25 16.56 19.81
C ALA A 240 3.75 16.33 19.51
N TYR A 241 4.11 15.14 19.01
CA TYR A 241 5.47 14.83 18.58
C TYR A 241 5.94 15.75 17.44
N ARG A 242 5.10 15.95 16.42
CA ARG A 242 5.36 16.80 15.26
C ARG A 242 5.63 18.24 15.67
N THR A 243 4.80 18.82 16.54
CA THR A 243 5.01 20.18 17.05
C THR A 243 6.32 20.30 17.83
N LYS A 244 6.64 19.32 18.68
CA LYS A 244 7.91 19.31 19.42
C LYS A 244 9.12 19.29 18.48
N LYS A 245 9.12 18.40 17.49
CA LYS A 245 10.19 18.30 16.48
C LYS A 245 10.38 19.61 15.69
N GLN A 246 9.28 20.22 15.25
CA GLN A 246 9.35 21.48 14.51
C GLN A 246 9.93 22.62 15.35
N ASN A 247 9.67 22.66 16.67
CA ASN A 247 10.25 23.65 17.57
C ASN A 247 11.75 23.39 17.84
N GLU A 248 12.19 22.12 17.87
CA GLU A 248 13.61 21.75 18.02
C GLU A 248 14.43 22.03 16.75
N GLU A 249 13.80 22.01 15.58
CA GLU A 249 14.42 22.25 14.27
C GLU A 249 14.36 23.73 13.83
N GLN A 250 13.68 24.61 14.58
CA GLN A 250 13.71 26.06 14.36
C GLN A 250 14.96 26.67 15.02
N PRO A 251 15.78 27.45 14.27
CA PRO A 251 17.00 28.07 14.77
C PRO A 251 16.77 29.17 15.81
#